data_AF-A0A974A1U2-F1
#
_entry.id   AF-A0A974A1U2-F1
#
_cell.length_a   1.000
_cell.length_b   1.000
_cell.length_c   1.000
_cell.angle_alpha   90.00
_cell.angle_beta   90.00
_cell.angle_gamma   90.00
#
_symmetry.space_group_name_H-M   'P 1'
#
loop_
_entity.id
_entity.type
_entity.pdbx_description
1 polymer ?
#
loop_
_entity_poly.entity_id
_entity_poly.type
_entity_poly.pdbx_seq_one_letter_code
_entity_poly.pdbx_strand_id
1 'polypeptide(L)'
;MTTKDFPFTDVVEKASKYIEAGHTVHQKFSCHRCGARQTMEVPNRFFLAGRCEECKAVTDIQARGCNYVLVTGVNKGSIAETIR
;
A
#
# COMPACT_ATOMS: atom_id res chain seq x y z
N MET A 1 13.92 15.99 -5.61
CA MET A 1 13.28 15.27 -4.48
C MET A 1 13.21 13.80 -4.83
N THR A 2 14.07 12.99 -4.24
CA THR A 2 14.11 11.53 -4.44
C THR A 2 12.89 10.93 -3.74
N THR A 3 11.85 10.59 -4.50
CA THR A 3 10.73 9.81 -3.96
C THR A 3 11.29 8.47 -3.47
N LYS A 4 11.02 8.11 -2.21
CA LYS A 4 11.38 6.79 -1.63
C LYS A 4 10.47 5.67 -2.16
N ASP A 5 10.20 5.70 -3.46
CA ASP A 5 9.39 4.72 -4.17
C ASP A 5 10.31 3.81 -4.98
N PHE A 6 9.92 2.55 -5.07
CA PHE A 6 10.63 1.47 -5.73
C PHE A 6 9.71 0.85 -6.80
N PRO A 7 10.25 0.08 -7.77
CA PRO A 7 9.44 -0.57 -8.79
C PRO A 7 8.27 -1.35 -8.18
N PHE A 8 7.08 -1.20 -8.77
CA PHE A 8 5.84 -1.75 -8.22
C PHE A 8 5.94 -3.26 -7.93
N THR A 9 6.49 -4.02 -8.87
CA THR A 9 6.67 -5.47 -8.76
C THR A 9 7.53 -5.87 -7.56
N ASP A 10 8.66 -5.20 -7.36
CA ASP A 10 9.61 -5.50 -6.28
C ASP A 10 8.99 -5.20 -4.91
N VAL A 11 8.17 -4.15 -4.84
CA VAL A 11 7.45 -3.75 -3.63
C VAL A 11 6.38 -4.77 -3.29
N VAL A 12 5.60 -5.21 -4.28
CA VAL A 12 4.57 -6.25 -4.11
C VAL A 12 5.23 -7.56 -3.66
N GLU A 13 6.29 -8.02 -4.33
CA GLU A 13 6.97 -9.27 -3.96
C GLU A 13 7.48 -9.24 -2.51
N LYS A 14 8.09 -8.13 -2.08
CA LYS A 14 8.57 -7.98 -0.70
C LYS A 14 7.41 -7.91 0.29
N ALA A 15 6.35 -7.17 -0.03
CA ALA A 15 5.18 -7.04 0.84
C ALA A 15 4.44 -8.38 1.03
N SER A 16 4.34 -9.20 -0.03
CA SER A 16 3.69 -10.51 0.03
C SER A 16 4.27 -11.39 1.12
N LYS A 17 5.60 -11.39 1.30
CA LYS A 17 6.28 -12.17 2.36
C LYS A 17 5.78 -11.79 3.77
N TYR A 18 5.49 -10.51 4.01
CA TYR A 18 4.96 -10.06 5.29
C TYR A 18 3.47 -10.36 5.44
N ILE A 19 2.70 -10.22 4.35
CA ILE A 19 1.27 -10.56 4.32
C ILE A 19 1.07 -12.05 4.61
N GLU A 20 1.88 -12.92 4.00
CA GLU A 20 1.90 -14.37 4.23
C GLU A 20 2.30 -14.72 5.67
N ALA A 21 3.21 -13.95 6.27
CA ALA A 21 3.55 -14.06 7.70
C ALA A 21 2.44 -13.53 8.63
N GLY A 22 1.30 -13.10 8.09
CA GLY A 22 0.14 -12.63 8.83
C GLY A 22 0.23 -11.17 9.26
N HIS A 23 1.17 -10.39 8.74
CA HIS A 23 1.26 -8.96 9.05
C HIS A 23 0.31 -8.13 8.19
N THR A 24 0.09 -6.89 8.62
CA THR A 24 -0.67 -5.89 7.87
C THR A 24 0.29 -4.95 7.15
N VAL A 25 0.04 -4.73 5.86
CA VAL A 25 0.81 -3.83 5.01
C VAL A 25 -0.12 -2.84 4.34
N HIS A 26 0.24 -1.56 4.32
CA HIS A 26 -0.47 -0.54 3.54
C HIS A 26 0.42 0.01 2.44
N GLN A 27 -0.08 0.03 1.20
CA GLN A 27 0.62 0.63 0.07
C GLN A 27 0.78 2.14 0.28
N LYS A 28 1.97 2.67 -0.03
CA LYS A 28 2.27 4.10 -0.06
C LYS A 28 2.69 4.51 -1.46
N PHE A 29 2.27 5.70 -1.91
CA PHE A 29 2.73 6.25 -3.19
C PHE A 29 2.99 7.76 -3.07
N SER A 30 3.83 8.29 -3.94
CA SER A 30 4.03 9.74 -4.05
C SER A 30 3.18 10.27 -5.19
N CYS A 31 2.38 11.30 -4.95
CA CYS A 31 1.60 11.94 -6.00
C CYS A 31 2.54 12.48 -7.10
N HIS A 32 2.29 12.14 -8.36
CA HIS A 32 3.11 12.61 -9.47
C HIS A 32 3.08 14.14 -9.66
N ARG A 33 2.02 14.79 -9.19
CA ARG A 33 1.79 16.23 -9.39
C ARG A 33 2.34 17.08 -8.24
N CYS A 34 1.86 16.86 -7.02
CA CYS A 34 2.25 17.68 -5.87
C CYS A 34 3.33 17.06 -4.98
N GLY A 35 3.73 15.80 -5.24
CA GLY A 35 4.75 15.10 -4.45
C GLY A 35 4.28 14.62 -3.07
N ALA A 36 3.04 14.91 -2.68
CA ALA A 36 2.49 14.45 -1.40
C ALA A 36 2.59 12.92 -1.28
N ARG A 37 3.04 12.44 -0.12
CA ARG A 37 3.05 11.01 0.21
C ARG A 37 1.66 10.61 0.68
N GLN A 38 1.14 9.55 0.10
CA GLN A 38 -0.21 9.04 0.34
C GLN A 38 -0.09 7.60 0.82
N THR A 39 -1.05 7.16 1.63
CA THR A 39 -1.15 5.78 2.12
C THR A 39 -2.53 5.27 1.77
N MET A 40 -2.62 4.10 1.16
CA MET A 40 -3.90 3.48 0.82
C MET A 40 -4.58 2.92 2.06
N GLU A 41 -5.89 3.17 2.18
CA GLU A 41 -6.69 2.76 3.33
C GLU A 41 -6.85 1.23 3.40
N VAL A 42 -6.97 0.56 2.24
CA VAL A 42 -7.21 -0.88 2.19
C VAL A 42 -5.91 -1.65 2.51
N PRO A 43 -5.84 -2.35 3.65
CA PRO A 43 -4.65 -3.14 4.00
C PRO A 43 -4.49 -4.33 3.05
N ASN A 44 -3.24 -4.79 2.91
CA ASN A 44 -2.84 -6.00 2.17
C ASN A 44 -3.29 -6.00 0.70
N ARG A 45 -3.59 -4.82 0.14
CA ARG A 45 -3.99 -4.65 -1.25
C ARG A 45 -3.11 -3.60 -1.92
N PHE A 46 -2.62 -3.94 -3.12
CA PHE A 46 -1.87 -3.03 -3.97
C PHE A 46 -2.73 -2.56 -5.14
N PHE A 47 -2.72 -1.26 -5.38
CA PHE A 47 -3.46 -0.60 -6.45
C PHE A 47 -2.50 -0.12 -7.52
N LEU A 48 -2.93 -0.23 -8.78
CA LEU A 48 -2.15 0.22 -9.94
C LEU A 48 -2.19 1.75 -10.13
N ALA A 49 -3.17 2.42 -9.53
CA ALA A 49 -3.31 3.87 -9.56
C ALA A 49 -3.85 4.41 -8.23
N GLY A 50 -3.59 5.68 -7.95
CA GLY A 50 -4.04 6.36 -6.74
C GLY A 50 -4.39 7.81 -6.94
N ARG A 51 -5.52 8.25 -6.39
CA ARG A 51 -5.92 9.66 -6.38
C ARG A 51 -5.35 10.34 -5.14
N CYS A 52 -4.64 11.45 -5.34
CA CYS A 52 -4.11 12.24 -4.23
C CYS A 52 -5.23 12.98 -3.50
N GLU A 53 -5.25 12.91 -2.18
CA GLU A 53 -6.22 13.58 -1.32
C GLU A 53 -6.03 15.11 -1.35
N GLU A 54 -4.79 15.58 -1.49
CA GLU A 54 -4.45 17.01 -1.51
C GLU A 54 -4.84 17.68 -2.84
N CYS A 55 -4.25 17.23 -3.95
CA CYS A 55 -4.39 17.91 -5.25
C CYS A 55 -5.35 17.21 -6.22
N LYS A 56 -6.00 16.12 -5.80
CA LYS A 56 -6.96 15.31 -6.56
C LYS A 56 -6.42 14.67 -7.85
N ALA A 57 -5.13 14.83 -8.15
CA ALA A 57 -4.48 14.21 -9.31
C ALA A 57 -4.39 12.69 -9.16
N VAL A 58 -4.64 11.98 -10.26
CA VAL A 58 -4.48 10.52 -10.33
C VAL A 58 -3.05 10.20 -10.73
N THR A 59 -2.40 9.33 -9.96
CA THR A 59 -1.04 8.86 -10.21
C THR A 59 -1.10 7.43 -10.70
N ASP A 60 -0.45 7.15 -11.83
CA ASP A 60 -0.14 5.79 -12.24
C ASP A 60 0.98 5.25 -11.32
N ILE A 61 0.59 4.37 -10.40
CA ILE A 61 1.47 3.80 -9.39
C ILE A 61 2.29 2.65 -9.99
N GLN A 62 1.72 1.89 -10.92
CA GLN A 62 2.42 0.79 -11.58
C GLN A 62 3.64 1.31 -12.34
N ALA A 63 3.49 2.39 -13.10
CA ALA A 63 4.57 2.97 -13.88
C ALA A 63 5.61 3.73 -13.03
N ARG A 64 5.17 4.43 -11.98
CA ARG A 64 6.07 5.28 -11.17
C ARG A 64 6.72 4.57 -9.99
N GLY A 65 6.18 3.43 -9.59
CA GLY A 65 6.59 2.74 -8.38
C GLY A 65 5.85 3.23 -7.14
N CYS A 66 6.07 2.49 -6.05
CA CYS A 66 5.43 2.71 -4.77
C CYS A 66 6.32 2.27 -3.62
N ASN A 67 5.78 2.27 -2.42
CA ASN A 67 6.38 1.65 -1.25
C ASN A 67 5.25 1.06 -0.39
N TYR A 68 5.56 0.60 0.80
CA TYR A 68 4.57 0.23 1.79
C TYR A 68 4.99 0.64 3.20
N VAL A 69 4.01 0.65 4.11
CA VAL A 69 4.25 0.63 5.55
C VAL A 69 3.83 -0.72 6.09
N LEU A 70 4.73 -1.36 6.82
CA LEU A 70 4.46 -2.57 7.59
C LEU A 70 3.91 -2.15 8.95
N VAL A 71 2.70 -2.62 9.28
CA VAL A 71 2.10 -2.49 10.60
C VAL A 71 2.23 -3.85 11.27
N THR A 72 3.15 -3.95 12.23
CA THR A 72 3.40 -5.19 12.97
C THR A 72 2.20 -5.53 13.84
N GLY A 73 1.44 -6.52 13.43
CA GLY A 73 0.35 -7.13 14.17
C GLY A 73 -0.08 -8.36 13.40
N VAL A 74 -0.22 -9.51 14.07
CA VAL A 74 -0.79 -10.69 13.43
C VAL A 74 -2.26 -10.36 13.17
N ASN A 75 -2.65 -10.26 11.91
CA ASN A 75 -4.03 -10.13 11.49
C ASN A 75 -4.71 -11.48 11.77
N LYS A 76 -5.04 -11.74 13.04
CA LYS A 76 -5.98 -12.78 13.42
C LYS A 76 -7.30 -12.31 12.84
N GLY A 77 -7.57 -12.73 11.60
CA GLY A 77 -8.82 -12.45 10.92
C GLY A 77 -9.93 -12.60 11.95
N SER A 78 -10.75 -11.56 12.08
CA SER A 78 -11.98 -11.63 12.86
C SER A 78 -12.72 -12.87 12.39
N ILE A 79 -12.67 -13.94 13.19
CA ILE A 79 -13.63 -15.02 13.10
C ILE A 79 -14.95 -14.38 13.50
N ALA A 80 -15.64 -13.81 12.51
CA ALA A 80 -17.01 -13.41 12.70
C ALA A 80 -17.74 -14.62 13.27
N GLU A 81 -18.20 -14.44 14.50
CA GLU A 81 -19.08 -15.29 15.27
C GLU A 81 -20.03 -16.09 14.37
N THR A 82 -19.71 -17.36 14.12
CA THR A 82 -20.77 -18.34 13.86
C THR A 82 -21.29 -18.75 15.24
N ILE A 83 -22.22 -17.95 15.75
CA ILE A 83 -23.05 -18.33 16.90
C ILE A 83 -23.88 -19.55 16.48
N ARG A 84 -23.64 -20.65 17.21
CA ARG A 84 -24.48 -21.83 17.50
C ARG A 84 -25.49 -22.30 16.44
#